data_AF-A0A967UA52-F1
#
_entry.id   AF-A0A967UA52-F1
#
_cell.length_a   1.000
_cell.length_b   1.000
_cell.length_c   1.000
_cell.angle_alpha   90.00
_cell.angle_beta   90.00
_cell.angle_gamma   90.00
#
_symmetry.space_group_name_H-M   'P 1'
#
loop_
_entity.id
_entity.type
_entity.pdbx_description
1 polymer ?
#
loop_
_entity_poly.entity_id
_entity_poly.type
_entity_poly.pdbx_seq_one_letter_code
_entity_poly.pdbx_strand_id
1 'polypeptide(L)'
;LSNLRALSSQEFAERELGRSSAVGHPDVDLINVMGGSISIGHPFGATGGRLTVTLLNEMARRDVQFGLITVCAAGGMGFAMVVERR
;
A
#
# COMPACT_ATOMS: atom_id res chain seq x y z
N LEU A 1 10.76 2.22 7.37
CA LEU A 1 9.32 2.47 7.14
C LEU A 1 8.55 2.00 8.38
N SER A 2 7.90 2.91 9.13
CA SER A 2 7.13 2.57 10.35
C SER A 2 5.98 1.60 10.07
N ASN A 3 5.26 1.80 8.97
CA ASN A 3 4.11 0.97 8.60
C ASN A 3 4.50 -0.51 8.39
N LEU A 4 5.61 -0.79 7.71
CA LEU A 4 6.08 -2.16 7.52
C LEU A 4 6.42 -2.84 8.84
N ARG A 5 7.03 -2.10 9.79
CA ARG A 5 7.31 -2.62 11.13
C ARG A 5 6.03 -2.92 11.90
N ALA A 6 5.04 -2.04 11.84
CA ALA A 6 3.75 -2.24 12.50
C ALA A 6 3.00 -3.44 11.92
N LEU A 7 2.93 -3.57 10.59
CA LEU A 7 2.26 -4.69 9.93
C LEU A 7 2.89 -6.05 10.27
N SER A 8 4.21 -6.09 10.50
CA SER A 8 4.95 -7.30 10.86
C SER A 8 5.04 -7.56 12.37
N SER A 9 4.56 -6.65 13.21
CA SER A 9 4.67 -6.78 14.67
C SER A 9 3.48 -7.54 15.25
N GLN A 10 3.75 -8.66 15.93
CA GLN A 10 2.75 -9.39 16.70
C GLN A 10 2.22 -8.54 17.88
N GLU A 11 3.11 -7.87 18.61
CA GLU A 11 2.73 -7.01 19.74
C GLU A 11 1.76 -5.90 19.30
N PHE A 12 2.05 -5.22 18.19
CA PHE A 12 1.19 -4.17 17.66
C PHE A 12 -0.18 -4.74 17.22
N ALA A 13 -0.17 -5.91 16.59
CA ALA A 13 -1.40 -6.57 16.15
C ALA A 13 -2.29 -6.99 17.32
N GLU A 14 -1.71 -7.50 18.41
CA GLU A 14 -2.45 -7.89 19.61
C GLU A 14 -2.98 -6.66 20.36
N ARG A 15 -2.11 -5.68 20.65
CA ARG A 15 -2.42 -4.54 21.51
C ARG A 15 -3.32 -3.50 20.84
N GLU A 16 -3.07 -3.21 19.57
CA GLU A 16 -3.72 -2.08 18.87
C GLU A 16 -4.78 -2.54 17.86
N LEU A 17 -4.63 -3.73 17.26
CA LEU A 17 -5.54 -4.23 16.22
C LEU A 17 -6.49 -5.35 16.70
N GLY A 18 -6.31 -5.87 17.92
CA GLY A 18 -7.10 -6.98 18.45
C GLY A 18 -6.98 -8.28 17.64
N ARG A 19 -5.84 -8.51 16.98
CA ARG A 19 -5.58 -9.70 16.15
C ARG A 19 -4.65 -10.66 16.87
N SER A 20 -4.87 -11.96 16.68
CA SER A 20 -4.00 -13.03 17.23
C SER A 20 -2.67 -13.19 16.47
N SER A 21 -2.47 -12.47 15.37
CA SER A 21 -1.26 -12.53 14.56
C SER A 21 -1.02 -11.21 13.82
N ALA A 22 0.25 -10.98 13.47
CA ALA A 22 0.67 -9.87 12.63
C ALA A 22 -0.11 -9.83 11.30
N VAL A 23 -0.28 -8.64 10.75
CA VAL A 23 -0.98 -8.46 9.45
C VAL A 23 -0.16 -9.11 8.33
N GLY A 24 1.16 -9.01 8.40
CA GLY A 24 2.10 -9.60 7.45
C GLY A 24 3.19 -8.61 7.05
N HIS A 25 4.27 -9.13 6.47
CA HIS A 25 5.28 -8.32 5.81
C HIS A 25 5.04 -8.37 4.30
N PRO A 26 4.62 -7.28 3.64
CA PRO A 26 4.49 -7.28 2.21
C PRO A 26 5.88 -7.39 1.56
N ASP A 27 5.95 -8.13 0.45
CA ASP A 27 7.18 -8.32 -0.31
C ASP A 27 7.72 -6.97 -0.82
N VAL A 28 8.91 -6.59 -0.35
CA VAL A 28 9.52 -5.29 -0.64
C VAL A 28 9.85 -5.11 -2.11
N ASP A 29 10.07 -6.20 -2.86
CA ASP A 29 10.39 -6.15 -4.28
C ASP A 29 9.15 -5.88 -5.15
N LEU A 30 7.95 -5.95 -4.56
CA LEU A 30 6.67 -5.64 -5.19
C LEU A 30 6.10 -4.28 -4.77
N ILE A 31 6.73 -3.59 -3.80
CA ILE A 31 6.26 -2.29 -3.31
C ILE A 31 6.86 -1.15 -4.13
N ASN A 32 6.01 -0.27 -4.69
CA ASN A 32 6.42 0.99 -5.33
C ASN A 32 7.54 0.82 -6.38
N VAL A 33 7.45 -0.22 -7.21
CA VAL A 33 8.48 -0.60 -8.20
C VAL A 33 8.77 0.47 -9.26
N MET A 34 7.86 1.42 -9.45
CA MET A 34 8.01 2.59 -10.34
C MET A 34 8.37 3.88 -9.56
N GLY A 35 8.78 3.76 -8.30
CA GLY A 35 8.94 4.89 -7.38
C GLY A 35 7.67 5.24 -6.60
N GLY A 36 7.81 6.10 -5.59
CA GLY A 36 6.75 6.45 -4.65
C GLY A 36 6.54 7.96 -4.52
N SER A 37 5.64 8.36 -3.62
CA SER A 37 5.33 9.79 -3.41
C SER A 37 6.50 10.61 -2.87
N ILE A 38 7.52 9.97 -2.27
CA ILE A 38 8.75 10.63 -1.83
C ILE A 38 9.57 11.11 -3.04
N SER A 39 9.67 10.30 -4.09
CA SER A 39 10.48 10.62 -5.27
C SER A 39 9.69 11.37 -6.35
N ILE A 40 8.41 11.05 -6.53
CA ILE A 40 7.57 11.59 -7.61
C ILE A 40 6.76 12.82 -7.15
N GLY A 41 6.54 12.95 -5.85
CA GLY A 41 5.72 14.01 -5.26
C GLY A 41 4.36 13.53 -4.73
N HIS A 42 3.78 14.35 -3.86
CA HIS A 42 2.53 14.08 -3.15
C HIS A 42 1.54 15.25 -3.22
N PRO A 43 0.98 15.56 -4.40
CA PRO A 43 -0.12 16.52 -4.48
C PRO A 43 -1.34 15.95 -3.74
N PHE A 44 -1.80 16.67 -2.72
CA PHE A 44 -2.95 16.28 -1.90
C PHE A 44 -4.19 16.11 -2.77
N GLY A 45 -4.97 15.05 -2.50
CA GLY A 45 -6.14 14.66 -3.30
C GLY A 45 -5.80 13.94 -4.62
N ALA A 46 -4.84 14.46 -5.40
CA ALA A 46 -4.49 13.87 -6.70
C ALA A 46 -3.66 12.57 -6.61
N THR A 47 -2.92 12.37 -5.51
CA THR A 47 -2.03 11.20 -5.36
C THR A 47 -2.77 9.86 -5.45
N GLY A 48 -4.00 9.77 -4.93
CA GLY A 48 -4.79 8.54 -5.02
C GLY A 48 -5.04 8.12 -6.48
N GLY A 49 -5.47 9.07 -7.32
CA GLY A 49 -5.65 8.84 -8.75
C GLY A 49 -4.35 8.44 -9.45
N ARG A 50 -3.24 9.13 -9.14
CA ARG A 50 -1.92 8.79 -9.69
C ARG A 50 -1.51 7.37 -9.33
N LEU A 51 -1.60 6.97 -8.05
CA LEU A 51 -1.25 5.62 -7.60
C LEU A 51 -2.09 4.56 -8.30
N THR A 52 -3.39 4.79 -8.45
CA THR A 52 -4.30 3.88 -9.17
C THR A 52 -3.89 3.69 -10.62
N VAL A 53 -3.66 4.78 -11.35
CA VAL A 53 -3.25 4.70 -12.76
C VAL A 53 -1.87 4.04 -12.88
N THR A 54 -0.90 4.38 -12.02
CA THR A 54 0.42 3.74 -12.01
C THR A 54 0.31 2.24 -11.77
N LEU A 55 -0.45 1.80 -10.77
CA LEU A 55 -0.62 0.38 -10.47
C LEU A 55 -1.26 -0.37 -11.64
N LEU A 56 -2.37 0.14 -12.20
CA LEU A 56 -3.07 -0.53 -13.30
C LEU A 56 -2.19 -0.68 -14.55
N ASN A 57 -1.41 0.35 -14.90
CA ASN A 57 -0.46 0.28 -16.01
C ASN A 57 0.66 -0.73 -15.73
N GLU A 58 1.20 -0.75 -14.51
CA GLU A 58 2.27 -1.69 -14.15
C GLU A 58 1.77 -3.14 -14.08
N MET A 59 0.53 -3.34 -13.62
CA MET A 59 -0.11 -4.66 -13.62
C MET A 59 -0.29 -5.19 -15.05
N ALA A 60 -0.70 -4.33 -15.99
CA ALA A 60 -0.78 -4.68 -17.41
C ALA A 60 0.61 -4.98 -17.99
N ARG A 61 1.63 -4.18 -17.65
CA ARG A 61 3.01 -4.37 -18.14
C ARG A 61 3.66 -5.66 -17.64
N ARG A 62 3.39 -6.05 -16.39
CA ARG A 62 3.92 -7.28 -15.77
C ARG A 62 3.05 -8.51 -15.96
N ASP A 63 1.89 -8.36 -16.58
CA ASP A 63 0.89 -9.40 -16.73
C ASP A 63 0.50 -10.08 -15.40
N VAL A 64 0.12 -9.27 -14.41
CA VAL A 64 -0.34 -9.76 -13.09
C VAL A 64 -1.82 -9.47 -12.86
N GLN A 65 -2.49 -10.36 -12.12
CA GLN A 65 -3.93 -10.32 -11.91
C GLN A 65 -4.35 -9.38 -10.78
N PHE A 66 -3.66 -9.40 -9.63
CA PHE A 66 -4.06 -8.64 -8.44
C PHE A 66 -3.06 -7.56 -8.08
N GLY A 67 -3.58 -6.42 -7.62
CA GLY A 67 -2.78 -5.33 -7.08
C GLY A 67 -3.45 -4.72 -5.85
N LEU A 68 -2.62 -4.16 -4.96
CA LEU A 68 -3.06 -3.51 -3.73
C LEU A 68 -2.54 -2.08 -3.69
N ILE A 69 -3.44 -1.13 -3.44
CA ILE A 69 -3.11 0.26 -3.16
C ILE A 69 -3.45 0.54 -1.71
N THR A 70 -2.54 1.17 -0.98
CA THR A 70 -2.81 1.72 0.35
C THR A 70 -2.27 3.14 0.46
N VAL A 71 -2.99 3.99 1.18
CA VAL A 71 -2.55 5.36 1.49
C VAL A 71 -2.94 5.72 2.92
N CYS A 72 -2.04 6.40 3.63
CA CYS A 72 -2.39 7.16 4.82
C CYS A 72 -2.82 8.56 4.42
N ALA A 73 -3.65 9.20 5.25
CA ALA A 73 -4.08 10.57 5.05
C ALA A 73 -4.02 11.35 6.37
N ALA A 74 -3.87 12.67 6.27
CA ALA A 74 -4.02 13.55 7.40
C ALA A 74 -5.41 13.37 8.06
N GLY A 75 -5.51 13.67 9.36
CA GLY A 75 -6.73 13.42 10.13
C GLY A 75 -6.86 11.99 10.67
N GLY A 76 -5.78 11.20 10.65
CA GLY A 76 -5.78 9.85 11.23
C GLY A 76 -6.55 8.82 10.39
N MET A 77 -6.62 9.03 9.08
CA MET A 77 -7.36 8.17 8.17
C MET A 77 -6.42 7.33 7.30
N GLY A 78 -6.94 6.23 6.78
CA GLY A 78 -6.27 5.38 5.81
C GLY A 78 -7.27 4.80 4.82
N PHE A 79 -6.78 4.44 3.64
CA PHE A 79 -7.56 3.79 2.60
C PHE A 79 -6.76 2.64 2.00
N ALA A 80 -7.45 1.55 1.68
CA ALA A 80 -6.91 0.40 0.98
C ALA A 80 -7.88 -0.05 -0.11
N MET A 81 -7.35 -0.42 -1.28
CA MET A 81 -8.13 -0.93 -2.41
C MET A 81 -7.39 -2.07 -3.08
N VAL A 82 -8.11 -3.17 -3.31
CA VAL A 82 -7.66 -4.28 -4.15
C VAL A 82 -8.25 -4.08 -5.54
N VAL A 83 -7.40 -4.24 -6.56
CA VAL A 83 -7.81 -4.20 -7.97
C VAL A 83 -7.50 -5.54 -8.62
N GLU A 84 -8.37 -5.94 -9.54
CA GLU A 84 -8.25 -7.15 -10.35
C GLU A 84 -8.16 -6.74 -11.82
N ARG A 85 -7.13 -7.22 -12.52
CA ARG A 85 -7.02 -7.11 -13.98
C ARG A 85 -7.72 -8.30 -14.61
N ARG A 86 -8.68 -8.03 -15.49
CA ARG A 86 -9.32 -9.03 -16.36
C ARG A 86 -8.61 -9.09 -17.70
#